data_AF-A0A3P6DVU8-F1
#
_entry.id   AF-A0A3P6DVU8-F1
#
_cell.length_a   1.000
_cell.length_b   1.000
_cell.length_c   1.000
_cell.angle_alpha   90.00
_cell.angle_beta   90.00
_cell.angle_gamma   90.00
#
_symmetry.space_group_name_H-M   'P 1'
#
loop_
_entity.id
_entity.type
_entity.pdbx_description
1 polymer ?
#
loop_
_entity_poly.entity_id
_entity_poly.type
_entity_poly.pdbx_seq_one_letter_code
_entity_poly.pdbx_strand_id
1 'polypeptide(L)'
;MGKIQLMGSRNMRRREAALHSKLEAFGTDCKDLIAMIVDPKVWLNFSTELEVVQGHKDFKISYFPRTQNEIVDSLARNARSFHRFLCFIGCFIPVWLPRPPQV
;
A
#
# COMPACT_ATOMS: atom_id res chain seq x y z
N MET A 1 -4.64 19.70 -34.61
CA MET A 1 -4.29 20.69 -33.56
C MET A 1 -5.47 20.81 -32.60
N GLY A 2 -5.42 20.10 -31.47
CA GLY A 2 -6.53 19.99 -30.52
C GLY A 2 -6.40 20.97 -29.37
N LYS A 3 -7.49 21.65 -29.02
CA LYS A 3 -7.65 22.40 -27.77
C LYS A 3 -8.51 21.57 -26.83
N ILE A 4 -7.94 21.10 -25.72
CA ILE A 4 -8.71 20.47 -24.64
C ILE A 4 -9.01 21.57 -23.63
N GLN A 5 -10.29 21.85 -23.45
CA GLN A 5 -10.80 22.86 -22.53
C GLN A 5 -10.98 22.23 -21.15
N LEU A 6 -10.19 22.66 -20.16
CA LEU A 6 -10.31 22.24 -18.77
C LEU A 6 -11.43 23.05 -18.10
N MET A 7 -12.57 22.41 -17.81
CA MET A 7 -13.64 23.03 -17.02
C MET A 7 -13.38 22.85 -15.52
N GLY A 8 -13.08 23.98 -14.85
CA GLY A 8 -13.59 24.30 -13.52
C GLY A 8 -13.03 23.53 -12.32
N SER A 9 -11.88 23.96 -11.81
CA SER A 9 -11.42 23.65 -10.45
C SER A 9 -12.40 24.24 -9.43
N ARG A 10 -13.26 23.40 -8.84
CA ARG A 10 -14.09 23.80 -7.71
C ARG A 10 -13.18 24.03 -6.50
N ASN A 11 -12.92 25.30 -6.23
CA ASN A 11 -12.16 25.81 -5.08
C ASN A 11 -12.76 25.33 -3.76
N MET A 12 -12.19 24.29 -3.14
CA MET A 12 -12.38 24.01 -1.72
C MET A 12 -11.45 24.92 -0.90
N ARG A 13 -11.95 26.10 -0.52
CA ARG A 13 -11.35 26.88 0.57
C ARG A 13 -11.59 26.14 1.89
N ARG A 14 -10.56 25.47 2.44
CA ARG A 14 -10.44 25.25 3.90
C ARG A 14 -8.98 25.25 4.38
N ARG A 15 -8.64 26.42 4.96
CA ARG A 15 -7.81 26.70 6.14
C ARG A 15 -6.31 26.42 6.10
N GLU A 16 -5.56 27.50 6.29
CA GLU A 16 -4.13 27.55 6.61
C GLU A 16 -3.80 27.05 8.02
N ALA A 17 -2.58 26.52 8.14
CA ALA A 17 -1.69 26.38 9.30
C ALA A 17 -2.15 25.56 10.52
N ALA A 18 -1.64 24.32 10.58
CA ALA A 18 -1.15 23.73 11.82
C ALA A 18 -0.01 22.76 11.47
N LEU A 19 1.05 22.76 12.28
CA LEU A 19 2.20 21.85 12.18
C LEU A 19 1.74 20.42 12.52
N HIS A 20 0.93 19.81 11.66
CA HIS A 20 0.53 18.41 11.80
C HIS A 20 1.61 17.57 11.13
N SER A 21 2.21 16.62 11.87
CA SER A 21 2.75 15.45 11.18
C SER A 21 1.62 14.95 10.28
N LYS A 22 1.90 14.87 8.98
CA LYS A 22 0.89 14.56 7.97
C LYS A 22 0.50 13.10 8.18
N LEU A 23 -0.52 12.83 9.00
CA LEU A 23 -1.04 11.48 9.21
C LEU A 23 -1.44 10.92 7.84
N GLU A 24 -0.71 9.92 7.37
CA GLU A 24 -0.95 9.32 6.07
C GLU A 24 -2.08 8.31 6.19
N ALA A 25 -3.16 8.52 5.44
CA ALA A 25 -4.33 7.63 5.45
C ALA A 25 -4.26 6.66 4.26
N PHE A 26 -4.27 5.37 4.56
CA PHE A 26 -4.22 4.28 3.59
C PHE A 26 -5.52 3.45 3.64
N GLY A 27 -5.87 2.87 2.49
CA GLY A 27 -7.02 1.96 2.35
C GLY A 27 -6.56 0.60 1.85
N THR A 28 -7.15 -0.47 2.39
CA THR A 28 -6.93 -1.84 1.90
C THR A 28 -8.22 -2.64 1.97
N ASP A 29 -8.42 -3.51 0.99
CA ASP A 29 -9.47 -4.52 0.97
C ASP A 29 -9.06 -5.84 1.66
N CYS A 30 -7.80 -5.94 2.08
CA CYS A 30 -7.26 -7.10 2.77
C CYS A 30 -7.51 -7.00 4.27
N LYS A 31 -8.47 -7.78 4.77
CA LYS A 31 -8.76 -7.86 6.22
C LYS A 31 -7.58 -8.42 7.00
N ASP A 32 -6.87 -9.38 6.42
CA ASP A 32 -5.71 -9.99 7.08
C ASP A 32 -4.59 -8.98 7.28
N LEU A 33 -4.36 -8.07 6.32
CA LEU A 33 -3.37 -6.99 6.47
C LEU A 33 -3.71 -6.06 7.63
N ILE A 34 -5.00 -5.73 7.81
CA ILE A 34 -5.44 -4.92 8.95
C ILE A 34 -5.22 -5.69 10.25
N ALA A 35 -5.58 -6.97 10.28
CA ALA A 35 -5.36 -7.82 11.45
C ALA A 35 -3.86 -7.96 11.80
N MET A 36 -2.98 -8.08 10.80
CA MET A 36 -1.53 -8.12 10.98
C MET A 36 -0.97 -6.82 11.59
N ILE A 37 -1.50 -5.67 11.19
CA ILE A 37 -1.05 -4.37 11.73
C ILE A 37 -1.60 -4.16 13.16
N VAL A 38 -2.82 -4.62 13.43
CA VAL A 38 -3.46 -4.51 14.75
C VAL A 38 -2.82 -5.45 15.77
N ASP A 39 -2.57 -6.71 15.40
CA ASP A 39 -1.91 -7.70 16.26
C ASP A 39 -0.79 -8.44 15.52
N PRO A 40 0.38 -7.81 15.36
CA PRO A 40 1.50 -8.37 14.61
C PRO A 40 2.08 -9.64 15.24
N LYS A 41 1.86 -9.87 16.54
CA LYS A 41 2.43 -11.02 17.26
C LYS A 41 1.83 -12.36 16.83
N VAL A 42 0.61 -12.33 16.31
CA VAL A 42 -0.09 -13.53 15.78
C VAL A 42 0.46 -13.95 14.42
N TRP A 43 1.17 -13.07 13.72
CA TRP A 43 1.59 -13.24 12.33
C TRP A 43 3.11 -13.34 12.19
N LEU A 44 3.74 -14.21 12.98
CA LEU A 44 5.20 -14.38 13.06
C LEU A 44 5.88 -14.64 11.70
N ASN A 45 5.17 -15.27 10.76
CA ASN A 45 5.69 -15.53 9.41
C ASN A 45 5.98 -14.25 8.61
N PHE A 46 5.44 -13.09 9.03
CA PHE A 46 5.61 -11.78 8.41
C PHE A 46 6.32 -10.78 9.32
N SER A 47 7.07 -11.25 10.34
CA SER A 47 7.71 -10.39 11.35
C SER A 47 8.60 -9.32 10.70
N THR A 48 9.41 -9.69 9.71
CA THR A 48 10.34 -8.77 9.04
C THR A 48 9.61 -7.66 8.28
N GLU A 49 8.54 -7.99 7.57
CA GLU A 49 7.72 -7.02 6.85
C GLU A 49 6.97 -6.10 7.83
N LEU A 50 6.47 -6.66 8.94
CA LEU A 50 5.75 -5.90 9.95
C LEU A 50 6.65 -4.95 10.73
N GLU A 51 7.92 -5.30 10.96
CA GLU A 51 8.92 -4.39 11.54
C GLU A 51 9.13 -3.14 10.67
N VAL A 52 9.20 -3.29 9.34
CA VAL A 52 9.32 -2.16 8.41
C VAL A 52 8.09 -1.26 8.48
N VAL A 53 6.89 -1.85 8.53
CA VAL A 53 5.63 -1.10 8.63
C VAL A 53 5.54 -0.37 9.97
N GLN A 54 5.90 -1.01 11.08
CA GLN A 54 5.92 -0.40 12.42
C GLN A 54 6.97 0.71 12.55
N GLY A 55 8.03 0.67 11.75
CA GLY A 55 9.04 1.74 11.68
C GLY A 55 8.50 3.05 11.10
N HIS A 56 7.38 3.02 10.38
CA HIS A 56 6.72 4.22 9.88
C HIS A 56 5.89 4.87 10.99
N LYS A 57 6.21 6.12 11.31
CA LYS A 57 5.48 6.91 12.30
C LYS A 57 4.30 7.59 11.62
N ASP A 58 3.14 7.50 12.26
CA ASP A 58 1.91 8.25 11.91
C ASP A 58 1.27 7.88 10.58
N PHE A 59 0.73 6.66 10.48
CA PHE A 59 -0.24 6.30 9.43
C PHE A 59 -1.52 5.70 10.02
N LYS A 60 -2.61 5.80 9.25
CA LYS A 60 -3.88 5.14 9.55
C LYS A 60 -4.26 4.26 8.37
N ILE A 61 -4.41 2.96 8.59
CA ILE A 61 -4.96 2.03 7.61
C ILE A 61 -6.42 1.71 7.93
N SER A 62 -7.26 1.63 6.90
CA SER A 62 -8.69 1.32 7.05
C SER A 62 -9.17 0.32 6.00
N TYR A 63 -10.22 -0.43 6.35
CA TYR A 63 -10.83 -1.38 5.43
C TYR A 63 -11.63 -0.66 4.35
N PHE A 64 -11.43 -1.06 3.10
CA PHE A 64 -12.13 -0.54 1.94
C PHE A 64 -12.62 -1.71 1.08
N PRO A 65 -13.94 -1.85 0.83
CA PRO A 65 -14.46 -2.99 0.07
C PRO A 65 -13.81 -3.13 -1.31
N ARG A 66 -13.57 -4.38 -1.72
CA ARG A 66 -13.04 -4.74 -3.06
C ARG A 66 -13.75 -4.02 -4.20
N THR A 67 -15.08 -3.92 -4.12
CA THR A 67 -15.93 -3.25 -5.12
C THR A 67 -15.67 -1.75 -5.26
N GLN A 68 -14.94 -1.15 -4.32
CA GLN A 68 -14.55 0.25 -4.36
C GLN A 68 -13.05 0.42 -4.64
N ASN A 69 -12.28 -0.68 -4.69
CA ASN A 69 -10.83 -0.69 -4.92
C ASN A 69 -10.45 -1.02 -6.38
N GLU A 70 -11.37 -0.80 -7.33
CA GLU A 70 -11.26 -1.28 -8.72
C GLU A 70 -9.99 -0.83 -9.44
N ILE A 71 -9.54 0.40 -9.18
CA ILE A 71 -8.33 0.96 -9.81
C ILE A 71 -7.08 0.23 -9.32
N VAL A 72 -6.93 0.09 -8.00
CA VAL A 72 -5.78 -0.60 -7.39
C VAL A 72 -5.77 -2.07 -7.81
N ASP A 73 -6.94 -2.69 -7.89
CA ASP A 73 -7.11 -4.06 -8.34
C ASP A 73 -6.66 -4.29 -9.77
N SER A 74 -7.06 -3.37 -10.65
CA SER A 74 -6.65 -3.36 -12.05
C SER A 74 -5.13 -3.18 -12.18
N LEU A 75 -4.57 -2.24 -11.43
CA LEU A 75 -3.12 -2.01 -11.38
C LEU A 75 -2.37 -3.26 -10.90
N ALA A 76 -2.82 -3.90 -9.82
CA ALA A 76 -2.22 -5.11 -9.29
C ALA A 76 -2.32 -6.29 -10.26
N ARG A 77 -3.46 -6.44 -10.97
CA ARG A 77 -3.64 -7.47 -12.00
C ARG A 77 -2.70 -7.24 -13.18
N ASN A 78 -2.60 -6.00 -13.65
CA ASN A 78 -1.69 -5.64 -14.72
C ASN A 78 -0.24 -5.87 -14.30
N ALA A 79 0.14 -5.45 -13.08
CA ALA A 79 1.46 -5.69 -12.50
C ALA A 79 1.84 -7.19 -12.53
N ARG A 80 0.92 -8.07 -12.15
CA ARG A 80 1.13 -9.54 -12.18
C ARG A 80 1.19 -10.11 -13.60
N SER A 81 0.54 -9.48 -14.57
CA SER A 81 0.57 -9.94 -15.98
C SER A 81 1.88 -9.63 -16.69
N PHE A 82 2.73 -8.75 -16.15
CA PHE A 82 4.06 -8.55 -16.71
C PHE A 82 4.89 -9.82 -16.50
N HIS A 83 5.31 -10.45 -17.61
CA HIS A 83 6.22 -11.60 -17.64
C HIS A 83 7.67 -11.18 -17.34
N ARG A 84 7.85 -10.41 -16.27
CA ARG A 84 9.16 -10.08 -15.73
C ARG A 84 9.15 -10.57 -14.28
N PHE A 85 10.20 -11.29 -13.90
CA PHE A 85 10.48 -11.55 -12.49
C PHE A 85 10.68 -10.18 -11.84
N LEU A 86 9.62 -9.60 -11.29
CA LEU A 86 9.73 -8.47 -10.39
C LEU A 86 10.44 -9.03 -9.16
N CYS A 87 11.77 -8.88 -9.15
CA CYS A 87 12.55 -9.08 -7.94
C CYS A 87 11.92 -8.18 -6.88
N PHE A 88 11.52 -8.81 -5.78
CA PHE A 88 10.93 -8.20 -4.60
C PHE A 88 11.43 -6.75 -4.38
N ILE A 89 10.50 -5.79 -4.29
CA ILE A 89 10.82 -4.39 -3.98
C ILE A 89 11.14 -4.32 -2.48
N GLY A 90 12.33 -4.80 -2.12
CA GLY A 90 12.87 -4.79 -0.77
C GLY A 90 14.27 -5.38 -0.76
N CYS A 91 15.10 -4.95 0.17
CA CYS A 91 16.53 -5.33 0.22
C CYS A 91 16.78 -6.78 0.67
N PHE A 92 15.73 -7.54 1.02
CA PHE A 92 15.83 -8.88 1.60
C PHE A 92 14.77 -9.82 1.03
N ILE A 93 15.14 -11.08 0.80
CA ILE A 93 14.18 -12.13 0.44
C ILE A 93 13.33 -12.42 1.67
N PRO A 94 11.98 -12.35 1.59
CA PRO A 94 11.14 -12.61 2.73
C PRO A 94 11.27 -14.06 3.21
N VAL A 95 11.21 -14.28 4.52
CA VAL A 95 11.53 -15.57 5.17
C VAL A 95 10.59 -16.72 4.77
N TRP A 96 9.38 -16.40 4.30
CA TRP A 96 8.40 -17.38 3.81
C TRP A 96 8.64 -17.80 2.35
N LEU A 97 9.51 -17.10 1.61
CA LEU A 97 9.81 -17.47 0.21
C LEU A 97 10.88 -18.57 0.19
N PRO A 98 10.65 -19.69 -0.53
CA PRO A 98 11.64 -20.76 -0.62
C PRO A 98 12.94 -20.23 -1.23
N ARG A 99 14.07 -20.54 -0.59
CA ARG A 99 15.37 -20.21 -1.16
C ARG A 99 15.57 -21.00 -2.46
N PRO A 100 16.05 -20.34 -3.54
CA PRO A 100 16.47 -21.08 -4.71
C PRO A 100 17.61 -22.05 -4.34
N PRO A 101 17.73 -23.20 -5.04
CA PRO A 101 18.82 -24.14 -4.83
C PRO A 101 20.16 -23.40 -4.96
N GLN A 102 21.02 -23.53 -3.95
CA GLN A 102 22.40 -23.08 -4.06
C GLN A 102 23.12 -24.11 -4.95
N VAL A 103 23.61 -23.67 -6.10
CA VAL A 103 24.46 -24.45 -7.02
C VAL A 103 25.89 -24.46 -6.51
#